data_AF-A0A4R9QXR1-F1
#
_entry.id   AF-A0A4R9QXR1-F1
#
_cell.length_a   1.000
_cell.length_b   1.000
_cell.length_c   1.000
_cell.angle_alpha   90.00
_cell.angle_beta   90.00
_cell.angle_gamma   90.00
#
_symmetry.space_group_name_H-M   'P 1'
#
loop_
_entity.id
_entity.type
_entity.pdbx_description
1 polymer ?
#
loop_
_entity_poly.entity_id
_entity_poly.type
_entity_poly.pdbx_seq_one_letter_code
_entity_poly.pdbx_strand_id
1 'polypeptide(L)' 'MPGDEERQARLEKMAGLRRLRSYGSWLSLDPHAQFHDMIDCAALLDVSDVTGVRSDAGRLV' A
#
# COMPACT_ATOMS: atom_id res chain seq x y z
N MET A 1 -24.01 -12.28 4.35
CA MET A 1 -23.56 -12.78 5.67
C MET A 1 -22.22 -12.11 5.97
N PRO A 2 -21.88 -11.76 7.22
CA PRO A 2 -20.63 -11.04 7.53
C PRO A 2 -19.35 -11.73 7.01
N GLY A 3 -19.38 -13.05 6.79
CA GLY A 3 -18.27 -13.79 6.18
C GLY A 3 -18.01 -13.53 4.68
N ASP A 4 -18.99 -13.00 3.95
CA ASP A 4 -18.83 -12.66 2.53
C ASP A 4 -18.09 -11.33 2.36
N GLU A 5 -18.40 -10.35 3.22
CA GLU A 5 -17.74 -9.04 3.24
C GLU A 5 -16.27 -9.17 3.67
N GLU A 6 -15.98 -9.95 4.71
CA GLU A 6 -14.59 -10.21 5.12
C GLU A 6 -13.79 -10.91 4.02
N ARG A 7 -14.41 -11.88 3.33
CA ARG A 7 -13.78 -12.57 2.19
C ARG A 7 -13.46 -11.59 1.07
N GLN A 8 -14.39 -10.69 0.75
CA GLN A 8 -14.20 -9.67 -0.27
C GLN A 8 -13.06 -8.71 0.09
N ALA A 9 -13.01 -8.21 1.33
CA ALA A 9 -11.95 -7.34 1.81
C ALA A 9 -10.56 -8.01 1.73
N ARG A 10 -10.47 -9.30 2.04
CA ARG A 10 -9.22 -10.08 1.89
C ARG A 10 -8.79 -10.19 0.43
N LEU A 11 -9.74 -10.42 -0.49
CA LEU A 11 -9.44 -10.52 -1.93
C LEU A 11 -8.92 -9.20 -2.49
N GLU A 12 -9.51 -8.07 -2.09
CA GLU A 12 -9.07 -6.73 -2.49
C GLU A 12 -7.68 -6.40 -1.96
N LYS A 13 -7.42 -6.69 -0.67
CA LYS A 13 -6.09 -6.56 -0.07
C LYS A 13 -5.05 -7.41 -0.82
N MET A 14 -5.38 -8.67 -1.12
CA MET A 14 -4.49 -9.55 -1.88
C MET A 14 -4.24 -9.05 -3.31
N ALA A 15 -5.24 -8.45 -3.96
CA ALA A 15 -5.06 -7.84 -5.27
C ALA A 15 -4.12 -6.63 -5.22
N GLY A 16 -4.24 -5.77 -4.21
CA GLY A 16 -3.30 -4.67 -3.95
C GLY A 16 -1.87 -5.16 -3.75
N LEU A 17 -1.68 -6.18 -2.91
CA LEU A 17 -0.35 -6.77 -2.64
C LEU A 17 0.28 -7.40 -3.90
N ARG A 18 -0.52 -8.05 -4.75
CA ARG A 18 -0.03 -8.58 -6.03
C ARG A 18 0.46 -7.47 -6.95
N ARG A 19 -0.29 -6.38 -7.09
CA ARG A 19 0.14 -5.20 -7.87
C ARG A 19 1.44 -4.62 -7.34
N LEU A 20 1.54 -4.43 -6.02
CA LEU A 20 2.76 -3.92 -5.40
C LEU A 20 3.97 -4.82 -5.69
N ARG A 21 3.81 -6.15 -5.61
CA ARG A 21 4.86 -7.10 -5.96
C ARG A 21 5.28 -7.00 -7.42
N SER A 22 4.32 -6.84 -8.34
CA SER A 22 4.61 -6.64 -9.76
C SER A 22 5.44 -5.37 -9.99
N TYR A 23 5.10 -4.25 -9.36
CA TYR A 23 5.90 -3.02 -9.45
C TYR A 23 7.29 -3.19 -8.83
N GLY A 24 7.37 -3.78 -7.64
CA GLY A 24 8.64 -4.02 -6.95
C GLY A 24 9.56 -5.00 -7.68
N SER A 25 9.01 -5.91 -8.48
CA SER A 25 9.81 -6.86 -9.27
C SER A 25 10.66 -6.20 -10.36
N TRP A 26 10.35 -4.95 -10.72
CA TRP A 26 11.13 -4.15 -11.67
C TRP A 26 12.18 -3.29 -10.99
N LEU A 27 12.19 -3.25 -9.66
CA LEU A 27 13.22 -2.58 -8.88
C LEU A 27 14.41 -3.54 -8.74
N SER A 28 15.48 -3.27 -9.48
CA SER A 28 16.77 -3.91 -9.24
C SER A 28 17.55 -3.11 -8.20
N LEU A 29 18.26 -3.81 -7.31
CA LEU A 29 19.25 -3.16 -6.46
C LEU A 29 20.36 -2.58 -7.36
N ASP A 30 20.48 -1.25 -7.40
CA ASP A 30 21.55 -0.55 -8.10
C ASP A 30 22.57 -0.02 -7.08
N PRO A 31 23.79 -0.60 -7.01
CA PRO A 31 24.86 -0.13 -6.13
C PRO A 31 25.38 1.27 -6.46
N HIS A 32 24.99 1.86 -7.59
CA HIS A 32 25.35 3.19 -8.03
C HIS A 32 24.18 4.17 -8.05
N ALA A 33 23.01 3.77 -7.52
CA ALA A 33 21.87 4.67 -7.40
C ALA A 33 22.26 5.94 -6.63
N GLN A 34 21.85 7.11 -7.11
CA GLN A 34 22.11 8.37 -6.39
C GLN A 34 21.48 8.40 -5.00
N PHE A 35 20.44 7.59 -4.78
CA PHE A 35 19.71 7.51 -3.53
C PHE A 35 19.72 6.07 -3.03
N HIS A 36 20.47 5.85 -1.95
CA HIS A 36 20.53 4.58 -1.23
C HIS A 36 19.72 4.59 0.06
N ASP A 37 19.05 5.71 0.34
CA ASP A 37 18.26 5.85 1.56
C ASP A 37 17.05 4.92 1.52
N MET A 38 16.75 4.33 2.68
CA MET A 38 15.58 3.49 2.85
C MET A 38 14.34 4.36 2.60
N ILE A 39 13.51 3.96 1.64
CA ILE A 39 12.22 4.61 1.41
C ILE A 39 11.35 4.35 2.64
N ASP A 40 11.03 5.42 3.37
CA ASP A 40 10.05 5.34 4.45
C ASP A 40 8.64 5.21 3.86
N CYS A 41 8.19 3.96 3.73
CA CYS A 41 6.85 3.64 3.25
C CYS A 41 5.75 4.20 4.17
N ALA A 42 6.01 4.44 5.46
CA ALA A 42 5.02 5.03 6.36
C ALA A 42 4.75 6.48 5.96
N ALA A 43 5.81 7.26 5.69
CA ALA A 43 5.68 8.62 5.19
C ALA A 43 4.89 8.70 3.88
N LEU A 44 5.06 7.73 2.96
CA LEU A 44 4.31 7.69 1.70
C LEU A 44 2.81 7.40 1.87
N LEU A 45 2.45 6.63 2.89
CA LEU A 45 1.07 6.30 3.20
C LEU A 45 0.39 7.39 4.05
N ASP A 46 1.19 8.23 4.73
CA ASP A 46 0.73 9.35 5.53
C ASP A 46 0.40 10.59 4.66
N VAL A 47 0.92 10.66 3.43
CA VAL A 47 0.50 11.67 2.41
C VAL A 47 -0.87 11.30 1.83
N SER A 48 -1.88 11.34 2.69
CA SER A 48 -3.29 11.12 2.34
C SER A 48 -3.88 12.23 1.45
N ASP A 49 -3.12 13.29 1.16
CA ASP A 49 -3.57 14.42 0.36
C ASP A 49 -3.19 14.34 -1.12
N VAL A 50 -2.32 13.42 -1.53
CA VAL A 50 -2.04 13.19 -2.94
C VAL A 50 -2.91 12.04 -3.44
N THR A 51 -4.12 12.44 -3.84
CA THR A 51 -5.14 11.65 -4.56
C THR A 51 -5.92 10.61 -3.75
N GLY A 52 -6.89 11.11 -2.97
CA GLY A 52 -8.25 10.55 -3.00
C GLY A 52 -8.44 9.16 -2.42
N VAL A 53 -8.22 8.99 -1.12
CA VAL A 53 -8.94 7.98 -0.33
C VAL A 53 -9.63 8.69 0.82
N ARG A 54 -10.90 9.09 0.62
CA ARG A 54 -11.79 9.44 1.74
C ARG A 54 -12.05 8.15 2.51
N SER A 55 -11.34 7.96 3.62
CA SER A 55 -11.75 7.02 4.65
C SER A 55 -12.72 7.75 5.57
N ASP A 56 -14.01 7.51 5.38
CA ASP A 56 -15.05 7.85 6.37
C ASP A 56 -15.30 6.61 7.23
N ALA A 57 -14.47 6.43 8.25
CA ALA A 57 -14.70 5.60 9.44
C ALA A 57 -13.38 5.67 10.23
N GLY A 58 -13.28 6.41 11.33
CA GLY A 58 -14.14 6.29 12.49
C GLY A 58 -13.21 6.01 13.66
N ARG A 59 -12.94 7.06 14.44
CA ARG A 59 -12.21 7.07 15.71
C ARG A 59 -12.61 5.89 16.60
N LEU A 60 -11.62 5.17 17.15
CA LEU A 60 -11.80 4.32 18.32
C LEU A 60 -10.55 4.40 19.21
N VAL A 61 -10.78 5.12 20.32
CA VAL A 61 -10.08 5.20 21.62
C VAL A 61 -8.60 4.84 21.69
#